data_AF-A0A943SL39-F1
#
_entry.id   AF-A0A943SL39-F1
#
_cell.length_a   1.000
_cell.length_b   1.000
_cell.length_c   1.000
_cell.angle_alpha   90.00
_cell.angle_beta   90.00
_cell.angle_gamma   90.00
#
_symmetry.space_group_name_H-M   'P 1'
#
loop_
_entity.id
_entity.type
_entity.pdbx_description
1 polymer ?
#
loop_
_entity_poly.entity_id
_entity_poly.type
_entity_poly.pdbx_seq_one_letter_code
_entity_poly.pdbx_strand_id
1 'polypeptide(L)'
;MSKYANPGEMRIPIIIEERKMKISPSGGQGESWQNIFGEGKTVRTKWTNAHGTDVFQAMSIELREPATLRLRYSPRITKTCRILKAADAEKPERERLYYEVISLDDIEERHMQLEMKIQRWGGAK
;
A
#
# COMPACT_ATOMS: atom_id res chain seq x y z
N MET A 1 0.53 -6.21 -22.33
CA MET A 1 0.66 -6.87 -21.01
C MET A 1 -0.74 -7.16 -20.47
N SER A 2 -0.97 -8.33 -19.87
CA SER A 2 -2.26 -8.59 -19.20
C SER A 2 -2.49 -7.56 -18.09
N LYS A 3 -3.66 -6.93 -18.06
CA LYS A 3 -4.06 -6.01 -16.98
C LYS A 3 -4.16 -6.74 -15.64
N TYR A 4 -4.53 -8.02 -15.69
CA TYR A 4 -4.68 -8.86 -14.50
C TYR A 4 -3.34 -9.49 -14.09
N ALA A 5 -3.14 -9.61 -12.79
CA ALA A 5 -2.09 -10.45 -12.21
C ALA A 5 -2.59 -11.88 -12.06
N ASN A 6 -1.80 -12.86 -12.51
CA ASN A 6 -2.12 -14.26 -12.24
C ASN A 6 -1.88 -14.57 -10.75
N PRO A 7 -2.63 -15.48 -10.13
CA PRO A 7 -2.42 -15.84 -8.73
C PRO A 7 -0.99 -16.27 -8.40
N GLY A 8 -0.31 -16.97 -9.32
CA GLY A 8 1.10 -17.38 -9.17
C GLY A 8 2.10 -16.21 -9.14
N GLU A 9 1.71 -15.02 -9.61
CA GLU A 9 2.55 -13.81 -9.57
C GLU A 9 2.41 -13.05 -8.24
N MET A 10 1.35 -13.31 -7.47
CA MET A 10 1.08 -12.68 -6.18
C MET A 10 1.92 -13.31 -5.07
N ARG A 11 3.23 -13.05 -5.09
CA ARG A 11 4.20 -13.73 -4.23
C ARG A 11 4.58 -12.96 -2.98
N ILE A 12 4.47 -11.64 -3.00
CA ILE A 12 4.99 -10.78 -1.92
C ILE A 12 3.89 -10.55 -0.87
N PRO A 13 4.08 -10.98 0.39
CA PRO A 13 3.16 -10.64 1.47
C PRO A 13 3.36 -9.20 1.94
N ILE A 14 2.26 -8.47 2.10
CA ILE A 14 2.21 -7.10 2.59
C ILE A 14 1.22 -6.96 3.75
N ILE A 15 1.47 -5.98 4.59
CA ILE A 15 0.61 -5.50 5.66
C ILE A 15 0.02 -4.18 5.19
N ILE A 16 -1.29 -4.00 5.37
CA ILE A 16 -2.01 -2.78 4.99
C ILE A 16 -2.62 -2.19 6.25
N GLU A 17 -2.23 -0.96 6.57
CA GLU A 17 -2.69 -0.27 7.77
C GLU A 17 -3.46 0.99 7.42
N GLU A 18 -4.51 1.27 8.16
CA GLU A 18 -5.30 2.48 8.07
C GLU A 18 -5.09 3.34 9.32
N ARG A 19 -5.08 4.67 9.12
CA ARG A 19 -5.05 5.64 10.21
C ARG A 19 -6.42 5.71 10.86
N LYS A 20 -6.50 5.33 12.14
CA LYS A 20 -7.68 5.55 12.98
C LYS A 20 -7.43 6.65 13.99
N MET A 21 -8.30 7.64 13.97
CA MET A 21 -8.41 8.63 15.04
C MET A 21 -9.16 8.00 16.20
N LYS A 22 -8.51 7.96 17.37
CA LYS A 22 -9.15 7.65 18.64
C LYS A 22 -9.45 8.96 19.35
N ILE A 23 -10.71 9.18 19.66
CA ILE A 23 -11.12 10.27 20.56
C ILE A 23 -11.12 9.67 21.96
N SER A 24 -10.18 10.13 22.79
CA SER A 24 -10.16 9.73 24.20
C SER A 24 -11.35 10.34 24.94
N PRO A 25 -11.90 9.68 25.97
CA PRO A 25 -13.00 10.22 26.77
C PRO A 25 -12.70 11.60 27.41
N SER A 26 -11.42 11.91 27.62
CA SER A 26 -10.92 13.19 28.14
C SER A 26 -10.72 14.28 27.07
N GLY A 27 -11.15 14.05 25.83
CA GLY A 27 -11.07 15.03 24.73
C GLY A 27 -9.75 15.02 23.95
N GLY A 28 -8.76 14.22 24.35
CA GLY A 28 -7.50 14.05 23.60
C GLY A 28 -7.67 13.21 22.33
N GLN A 29 -7.21 13.73 21.19
CA GLN A 29 -7.14 12.97 19.94
C GLN A 29 -5.82 12.19 19.88
N GLY A 30 -5.91 10.87 19.74
CA GLY A 30 -4.76 9.99 19.55
C GLY A 30 -4.84 9.30 18.20
N GLU A 31 -3.74 9.25 17.47
CA GLU A 31 -3.68 8.56 16.19
C GLU A 31 -3.11 7.17 16.37
N SER A 32 -3.78 6.17 15.80
CA SER A 32 -3.29 4.79 15.78
C SER A 32 -3.39 4.23 14.37
N TRP A 33 -2.35 3.52 13.94
CA TRP A 33 -2.39 2.75 12.71
C TRP A 33 -2.82 1.33 13.03
N GLN A 34 -3.80 0.81 12.30
CA GLN A 34 -4.34 -0.53 12.51
C GLN A 34 -4.41 -1.30 11.20
N ASN A 35 -4.04 -2.57 11.24
CA ASN A 35 -4.16 -3.45 10.07
C ASN A 35 -5.63 -3.65 9.70
N ILE A 36 -6.00 -3.33 8.45
CA ILE A 36 -7.39 -3.39 7.96
C ILE A 36 -7.96 -4.82 7.84
N PHE A 37 -7.08 -5.82 7.83
CA PHE A 37 -7.44 -7.24 7.75
C PHE A 37 -7.28 -7.97 9.10
N GLY A 38 -6.86 -7.26 10.15
CA GLY A 38 -6.62 -7.82 11.48
C GLY A 38 -5.14 -7.96 11.82
N GLU A 39 -4.83 -8.00 13.11
CA GLU A 39 -3.45 -8.06 13.60
C GLU A 39 -2.70 -9.30 13.05
N GLY A 40 -1.46 -9.09 12.61
CA GLY A 40 -0.62 -10.14 12.01
C GLY A 40 -1.09 -10.67 10.64
N LYS A 41 -2.20 -10.18 10.08
CA LYS A 41 -2.69 -10.63 8.78
C LYS A 41 -1.93 -9.96 7.63
N THR A 42 -1.63 -10.75 6.60
CA THR A 42 -0.94 -10.27 5.39
C THR A 42 -1.78 -10.56 4.15
N VAL A 43 -1.60 -9.73 3.13
CA VAL A 43 -2.18 -9.93 1.80
C VAL A 43 -1.06 -10.20 0.82
N ARG A 44 -1.24 -11.17 -0.08
CA ARG A 44 -0.26 -11.42 -1.14
C ARG A 44 -0.54 -10.51 -2.34
N THR A 45 0.51 -9.88 -2.83
CA THR A 45 0.48 -8.99 -3.99
C THR A 45 1.54 -9.39 -5.01
N LYS A 46 1.28 -9.10 -6.27
CA LYS A 46 2.34 -8.92 -7.27
C LYS A 46 2.97 -7.56 -6.99
N TRP A 47 4.28 -7.52 -6.80
CA TRP A 47 5.02 -6.29 -6.55
C TRP A 47 5.93 -6.02 -7.74
N THR A 48 5.76 -4.86 -8.37
CA THR A 48 6.57 -4.42 -9.51
C THR A 48 7.18 -3.08 -9.15
N ASN A 49 8.49 -3.07 -8.90
CA ASN A 49 9.23 -1.82 -8.74
C ASN A 49 9.23 -1.07 -10.09
N ALA A 50 9.13 0.26 -10.05
CA ALA A 50 9.40 1.06 -11.25
C ALA A 50 10.92 1.10 -11.49
N HIS A 51 11.41 0.30 -12.44
CA HIS A 51 12.78 0.36 -12.93
C HIS A 51 12.76 0.82 -14.39
N GLY A 52 13.24 2.03 -14.69
CA GLY A 52 13.56 2.49 -16.07
C GLY A 52 12.41 2.49 -17.09
N THR A 53 12.25 3.60 -17.82
CA THR A 53 11.22 3.85 -18.87
C THR A 53 9.73 3.81 -18.48
N ASP A 54 9.35 3.14 -17.38
CA ASP A 54 7.97 3.12 -16.85
C ASP A 54 7.77 4.04 -15.62
N VAL A 55 8.58 5.10 -15.50
CA VAL A 55 8.38 6.12 -14.47
C VAL A 55 7.26 7.04 -14.96
N PHE A 56 6.02 6.68 -14.63
CA PHE A 56 4.78 7.47 -14.74
C PHE A 56 4.93 8.75 -15.57
N GLN A 57 4.67 8.69 -16.89
CA GLN A 57 4.88 9.76 -17.88
C GLN A 57 4.23 11.14 -17.55
N ALA A 58 3.48 11.26 -16.44
CA ALA A 58 2.86 12.49 -15.96
C ALA A 58 3.26 12.96 -14.53
N MET A 59 4.08 12.20 -13.77
CA MET A 59 4.37 12.50 -12.33
C MET A 59 5.88 12.51 -11.99
N SER A 60 6.74 12.62 -13.00
CA SER A 60 8.11 12.09 -12.94
C SER A 60 9.16 12.86 -12.13
N ILE A 61 8.84 13.95 -11.41
CA ILE A 61 9.90 14.80 -10.81
C ILE A 61 10.19 14.49 -9.33
N GLU A 62 9.27 13.89 -8.54
CA GLU A 62 9.48 13.75 -7.09
C GLU A 62 9.08 12.40 -6.46
N LEU A 63 8.75 11.38 -7.25
CA LEU A 63 8.33 10.09 -6.70
C LEU A 63 9.51 9.35 -6.05
N ARG A 64 9.37 8.99 -4.77
CA ARG A 64 10.41 8.30 -3.98
C ARG A 64 10.18 6.79 -4.03
N GLU A 65 11.08 6.04 -4.64
CA GLU A 65 10.98 4.57 -4.79
C GLU A 65 9.57 4.09 -5.21
N PRO A 66 9.04 4.57 -6.37
CA PRO A 66 7.70 4.19 -6.80
C PRO A 66 7.61 2.69 -7.10
N ALA A 67 6.47 2.10 -6.73
CA ALA A 67 6.13 0.71 -7.05
C ALA A 67 4.65 0.57 -7.39
N THR A 68 4.35 -0.45 -8.19
CA THR A 68 2.98 -0.84 -8.56
C THR A 68 2.69 -2.21 -7.96
N LEU A 69 1.56 -2.29 -7.25
CA LEU A 69 1.07 -3.48 -6.60
C LEU A 69 -0.21 -3.94 -7.30
N ARG A 70 -0.34 -5.25 -7.54
CA ARG A 70 -1.58 -5.87 -7.97
C ARG A 70 -2.00 -6.96 -7.01
N LEU A 71 -3.22 -6.84 -6.50
CA LEU A 71 -3.78 -7.72 -5.49
C LEU A 71 -5.27 -7.95 -5.75
N ARG A 72 -5.87 -8.89 -5.01
CA ARG A 72 -7.33 -9.08 -5.06
C ARG A 72 -8.05 -7.84 -4.55
N TYR A 73 -9.22 -7.60 -5.13
CA TYR A 73 -10.07 -6.49 -4.73
C TYR A 73 -10.48 -6.59 -3.26
N SER A 74 -10.47 -5.44 -2.58
CA SER A 74 -11.07 -5.25 -1.26
C SER A 74 -11.52 -3.81 -1.12
N PRO A 75 -12.79 -3.56 -0.77
CA PRO A 75 -13.32 -2.21 -0.61
C PRO A 75 -12.75 -1.49 0.63
N ARG A 76 -12.03 -2.21 1.51
CA ARG A 76 -11.38 -1.64 2.69
C ARG A 76 -10.07 -0.91 2.38
N ILE A 77 -9.50 -1.13 1.20
CA ILE A 77 -8.24 -0.52 0.81
C ILE A 77 -8.53 0.87 0.23
N THR A 78 -8.00 1.90 0.87
CA THR A 78 -8.21 3.29 0.50
C THR A 78 -6.87 3.99 0.30
N LYS A 79 -6.89 5.23 -0.25
CA LYS A 79 -5.67 6.04 -0.43
C LYS A 79 -5.03 6.50 0.88
N THR A 80 -5.76 6.46 1.99
CA THR A 80 -5.24 6.83 3.32
C THR A 80 -4.46 5.69 3.99
N CYS A 81 -4.47 4.49 3.39
CA CYS A 81 -3.70 3.37 3.89
C CYS A 81 -2.19 3.57 3.68
N ARG A 82 -1.40 2.93 4.55
CA ARG A 82 0.02 2.73 4.37
C ARG A 82 0.35 1.25 4.22
N ILE A 83 1.39 0.96 3.47
CA ILE A 83 1.77 -0.40 3.08
C ILE A 83 3.16 -0.72 3.65
N LEU A 84 3.30 -1.91 4.22
CA LEU A 84 4.59 -2.44 4.66
C LEU A 84 4.78 -3.84 4.07
N LYS A 85 5.99 -4.17 3.60
CA LYS A 85 6.28 -5.57 3.25
C LYS A 85 6.34 -6.39 4.53
N ALA A 86 5.73 -7.57 4.55
CA ALA A 86 5.71 -8.38 5.77
C ALA A 86 7.12 -8.77 6.25
N ALA A 87 8.07 -8.94 5.33
CA ALA A 87 9.48 -9.19 5.64
C ALA A 87 10.19 -8.00 6.34
N ASP A 88 9.60 -6.81 6.28
CA ASP A 88 10.12 -5.59 6.91
C ASP A 88 9.45 -5.31 8.26
N ALA A 89 8.46 -6.10 8.68
CA ALA A 89 7.65 -5.86 9.87
C ALA A 89 8.43 -5.93 11.20
N GLU A 90 9.45 -6.79 11.25
CA GLU A 90 10.31 -7.03 12.42
C GLU A 90 11.56 -6.14 12.44
N LYS A 91 11.79 -5.34 11.40
CA LYS A 91 12.97 -4.49 11.31
C LYS A 91 12.86 -3.31 12.28
N PRO A 92 13.96 -2.93 12.96
CA PRO A 92 13.96 -1.81 13.90
C PRO A 92 13.59 -0.47 13.21
N GLU A 93 13.87 -0.36 11.92
CA GLU A 93 13.62 0.86 11.13
C GLU A 93 12.29 0.83 10.35
N ARG A 94 11.35 -0.06 10.69
CA ARG A 94 10.11 -0.28 9.91
C ARG A 94 9.31 1.00 9.62
N GLU A 95 9.38 1.99 10.50
CA GLU A 95 8.71 3.28 10.33
C GLU A 95 9.15 4.03 9.07
N ARG A 96 10.41 3.86 8.67
CA ARG A 96 10.95 4.43 7.43
C ARG A 96 10.70 3.54 6.21
N LEU A 97 10.22 2.31 6.43
CA LEU A 97 9.99 1.30 5.39
C LEU A 97 8.57 1.31 4.82
N TYR A 98 7.68 2.11 5.41
CA TYR A 98 6.31 2.26 4.92
C TYR A 98 6.26 2.93 3.54
N TYR A 99 5.23 2.55 2.80
CA TYR A 99 4.85 3.18 1.55
C TYR A 99 3.47 3.81 1.71
N GLU A 100 3.26 4.95 1.06
CA GLU A 100 1.96 5.62 0.94
C GLU A 100 1.29 5.26 -0.39
N VAL A 101 -0.03 5.26 -0.40
CA VAL A 101 -0.83 4.98 -1.61
C VAL A 101 -1.07 6.27 -2.38
N ILE A 102 -0.52 6.37 -3.59
CA ILE A 102 -0.71 7.52 -4.49
C ILE A 102 -1.99 7.35 -5.30
N SER A 103 -2.20 6.14 -5.82
CA SER A 103 -3.30 5.83 -6.71
C SER A 103 -3.84 4.44 -6.42
N LEU A 104 -5.14 4.29 -6.59
CA LEU A 104 -5.87 3.04 -6.49
C LEU A 104 -6.83 2.97 -7.67
N ASP A 105 -6.80 1.84 -8.38
CA ASP A 105 -7.60 1.57 -9.56
C ASP A 105 -8.27 0.20 -9.44
N ASP A 106 -9.58 0.13 -9.67
CA ASP A 106 -10.32 -1.12 -9.78
C ASP A 106 -10.30 -1.57 -11.23
N ILE A 107 -9.59 -2.68 -11.47
CA ILE A 107 -9.26 -3.11 -12.83
C ILE A 107 -10.55 -3.43 -13.59
N GLU A 108 -10.89 -2.54 -14.54
CA GLU A 108 -12.08 -2.62 -15.37
C GLU A 108 -13.40 -2.59 -14.58
N GLU A 109 -13.38 -2.04 -13.35
CA GLU A 109 -14.55 -1.95 -12.44
C GLU A 109 -15.20 -3.31 -12.15
N ARG A 110 -14.44 -4.42 -12.25
CA ARG A 110 -14.98 -5.77 -12.07
C ARG A 110 -14.94 -6.27 -10.63
N HIS A 111 -14.39 -5.50 -9.70
CA HIS A 111 -14.22 -5.88 -8.31
C HIS A 111 -13.46 -7.20 -8.11
N MET A 112 -12.54 -7.52 -9.03
CA MET A 112 -11.72 -8.74 -8.95
C MET A 112 -10.31 -8.46 -8.46
N GLN A 113 -9.70 -7.40 -8.97
CA GLN A 113 -8.32 -7.01 -8.67
C GLN A 113 -8.20 -5.50 -8.58
N LEU A 114 -7.29 -5.06 -7.72
CA LEU A 114 -6.90 -3.66 -7.58
C LEU A 114 -5.48 -3.48 -8.10
N GLU A 115 -5.26 -2.41 -8.86
CA GLU A 115 -3.92 -1.88 -9.12
C GLU A 115 -3.67 -0.67 -8.20
N MET A 116 -2.60 -0.74 -7.42
CA MET A 116 -2.24 0.25 -6.43
C MET A 116 -0.85 0.78 -6.74
N LYS A 117 -0.73 2.10 -6.92
CA LYS A 117 0.54 2.78 -7.11
C LYS A 117 0.95 3.38 -5.78
N ILE A 118 2.16 3.04 -5.35
CA ILE A 118 2.70 3.43 -4.05
C ILE A 118 4.05 4.10 -4.23
N GLN A 119 4.43 4.89 -3.23
CA GLN A 119 5.78 5.42 -3.09
C GLN A 119 6.23 5.34 -1.65
N ARG A 120 7.53 5.49 -1.43
CA ARG A 120 8.10 5.54 -0.10
C ARG A 120 7.46 6.67 0.70
N TRP A 121 7.01 6.32 1.89
CA TRP A 121 6.60 7.31 2.87
C TRP A 121 7.82 8.13 3.22
N GLY A 122 7.87 9.38 2.77
CA GLY A 122 8.99 10.25 3.12
C GLY A 122 8.56 11.42 3.98
N GLY A 123 7.72 11.11 4.97
CA GLY A 123 7.57 11.88 6.20
C GLY A 123 7.61 13.39 6.02
N ALA A 124 6.52 13.98 5.53
CA ALA A 124 6.24 15.40 5.62
C ALA A 124 4.72 15.55 5.40
N LYS A 125 3.91 16.17 6.25
CA LYS A 125 4.10 17.14 7.33
C LYS A 125 3.21 16.79 8.51
#